data_AF-A0A965RH98-F1
#
_entry.id   AF-A0A965RH98-F1
#
_cell.length_a   1.000
_cell.length_b   1.000
_cell.length_c   1.000
_cell.angle_alpha   90.00
_cell.angle_beta   90.00
_cell.angle_gamma   90.00
#
_symmetry.space_group_name_H-M   'P 1'
#
loop_
_entity.id
_entity.type
_entity.pdbx_description
1 polymer ?
#
loop_
_entity_poly.entity_id
_entity_poly.type
_entity_poly.pdbx_seq_one_letter_code
_entity_poly.pdbx_strand_id
1 'polypeptide(L)' 'MLNIFSLANGRLFQEEISSLEELSRFQPIWVDLESPTPEEKRWISQHFDVHVPDDAMDEDIEESARFYEEDN' A
#
# COMPACT_ATOMS: atom_id res chain seq x y z
N MET A 1 -2.18 -2.19 10.47
CA MET A 1 -0.72 -2.15 10.61
C MET A 1 -0.14 -1.89 9.23
N LEU A 2 0.68 -0.85 9.12
CA LEU A 2 1.35 -0.42 7.89
C LEU A 2 2.84 -0.79 7.97
N ASN A 3 3.31 -1.58 7.02
CA ASN A 3 4.73 -1.91 6.84
C ASN A 3 5.22 -1.40 5.47
N ILE A 4 6.45 -0.90 5.43
CA ILE A 4 7.07 -0.38 4.21
C ILE A 4 8.42 -1.05 3.97
N PHE A 5 8.68 -1.42 2.72
CA PHE A 5 9.92 -2.08 2.33
C PHE A 5 10.61 -1.34 1.17
N SER A 6 11.87 -0.99 1.40
CA SER A 6 12.78 -0.43 0.40
C SER A 6 13.72 -1.51 -0.15
N LEU A 7 14.39 -1.22 -1.27
CA LEU A 7 15.37 -2.13 -1.86
C LEU A 7 16.79 -1.64 -1.56
N ALA A 8 17.55 -2.43 -0.82
CA ALA A 8 18.95 -2.18 -0.53
C ALA A 8 19.80 -3.34 -1.06
N ASN A 9 20.66 -3.07 -2.05
CA ASN A 9 21.51 -4.09 -2.69
C ASN A 9 20.73 -5.32 -3.19
N GLY A 10 19.55 -5.10 -3.77
CA GLY A 10 18.69 -6.18 -4.28
C GLY A 10 18.00 -7.00 -3.20
N ARG A 11 17.98 -6.54 -1.94
CA ARG A 11 17.26 -7.19 -0.83
C ARG A 11 16.22 -6.23 -0.26
N LEU A 12 15.07 -6.78 0.12
CA LEU A 12 14.05 -6.02 0.83
C LEU A 12 14.57 -5.65 2.22
N PHE A 13 14.42 -4.38 2.57
CA PHE A 13 14.70 -3.83 3.89
C PHE A 13 13.42 -3.22 4.43
N GLN A 14 13.00 -3.63 5.63
CA GLN A 14 11.81 -3.08 6.28
C GLN A 14 12.16 -1.75 6.93
N GLU A 15 11.44 -0.70 6.57
CA GLU A 15 11.57 0.62 7.15
C GLU A 15 10.69 0.72 8.39
N GLU A 16 11.23 1.29 9.46
CA GLU A 16 10.45 1.67 10.64
C GLU A 16 9.87 3.07 10.40
N ILE A 17 8.54 3.17 10.34
CA ILE A 17 7.84 4.44 10.12
C ILE A 17 7.08 4.80 11.38
N SER A 18 7.39 5.97 11.93
CA SER A 18 6.76 6.50 13.14
C SER A 18 5.86 7.70 12.87
N SER A 19 5.95 8.32 11.68
CA SER A 19 5.06 9.42 11.26
C SER A 19 4.79 9.48 9.75
N LEU A 20 3.77 10.24 9.38
CA LEU A 20 3.44 10.53 7.98
C LEU A 20 4.56 11.27 7.24
N GLU A 21 5.27 12.20 7.90
CA GLU A 21 6.37 12.91 7.25
C GLU A 21 7.54 11.98 6.93
N GLU A 22 7.76 10.94 7.73
CA GLU A 22 8.77 9.93 7.43
C GLU A 22 8.43 9.12 6.19
N LEU A 23 7.15 8.75 6.02
CA LEU A 23 6.66 8.01 4.86
C LEU A 23 7.00 8.71 3.53
N SER A 24 6.89 10.03 3.49
CA SER A 24 7.22 10.86 2.31
C SER A 24 8.71 10.79 1.88
N ARG A 25 9.60 10.31 2.75
CA ARG A 25 11.05 10.24 2.49
C ARG A 25 11.46 8.95 1.80
N PHE A 26 10.60 7.95 1.80
CA PHE A 26 10.90 6.63 1.26
C PHE A 26 10.33 6.47 -0.15
N GLN A 27 11.07 5.76 -0.99
CA GLN A 27 10.58 5.24 -2.27
C GLN A 27 10.51 3.72 -2.15
N PRO A 28 9.45 3.18 -1.53
CA PRO A 28 9.35 1.76 -1.31
C PRO A 28 9.03 1.02 -2.60
N ILE A 29 9.41 -0.26 -2.62
CA ILE A 29 9.00 -1.19 -3.68
C ILE A 29 7.81 -2.04 -3.25
N TRP A 30 7.54 -2.12 -1.94
CA TRP A 30 6.41 -2.84 -1.39
C TRP A 30 5.88 -2.14 -0.14
N VAL A 31 4.57 -1.97 -0.09
CA VAL A 31 3.80 -1.53 1.07
C VAL A 31 2.84 -2.67 1.44
N ASP A 32 2.82 -3.03 2.71
CA ASP A 32 1.96 -4.07 3.26
C ASP A 32 0.99 -3.45 4.27
N LEU A 33 -0.30 -3.73 4.08
CA LEU A 33 -1.42 -3.18 4.85
C LEU A 33 -2.22 -4.32 5.47
N GLU A 34 -2.10 -4.50 6.78
CA GLU A 34 -2.89 -5.48 7.52
C GLU A 34 -4.00 -4.78 8.31
N SER A 35 -5.27 -5.03 7.97
CA SER A 35 -6.43 -4.35 8.57
C SER A 35 -6.22 -2.83 8.71
N PRO A 36 -5.90 -2.11 7.62
CA PRO A 36 -5.55 -0.70 7.69
C PRO A 36 -6.74 0.14 8.13
N THR A 37 -6.45 1.20 8.88
CA THR A 37 -7.39 2.27 9.14
C THR A 37 -7.66 3.07 7.85
N PRO A 38 -8.82 3.76 7.74
CA PRO A 38 -9.08 4.64 6.61
C PRO A 38 -8.05 5.77 6.45
N GLU A 39 -7.36 6.15 7.53
CA GLU A 39 -6.29 7.13 7.51
C GLU A 39 -5.03 6.57 6.84
N GLU A 40 -4.58 5.36 7.21
CA GLU A 40 -3.45 4.68 6.56
C GLU A 40 -3.69 4.51 5.05
N LYS A 41 -4.90 4.11 4.62
CA LYS A 41 -5.25 4.03 3.18
C LYS A 41 -5.10 5.38 2.47
N ARG A 42 -5.52 6.48 3.10
CA ARG A 42 -5.40 7.84 2.53
C ARG A 42 -3.95 8.27 2.40
N TRP A 43 -3.09 7.93 3.36
CA TRP A 43 -1.67 8.23 3.29
C TRP A 43 -1.01 7.58 2.07
N ILE A 44 -1.30 6.30 1.82
CA ILE A 44 -0.79 5.59 0.63
C ILE A 44 -1.25 6.27 -0.65
N SER A 45 -2.54 6.57 -0.78
CA SER A 45 -3.09 7.24 -1.96
C SER A 45 -2.48 8.63 -2.18
N GLN A 46 -2.31 9.44 -1.14
CA GLN A 46 -1.76 10.79 -1.26
C GLN A 46 -0.26 10.83 -1.58
N HIS A 47 0.52 9.88 -1.04
CA HIS A 47 1.98 9.91 -1.16
C HIS A 47 2.52 9.10 -2.32
N PHE A 48 1.87 7.99 -2.68
CA PHE A 48 2.35 7.09 -3.72
C PHE A 48 1.48 7.07 -4.97
N ASP A 49 0.38 7.84 -5.00
CA ASP A 49 -0.56 7.89 -6.12
C ASP A 49 -1.14 6.50 -6.45
N VAL A 50 -1.36 5.69 -5.39
CA VAL A 50 -1.93 4.35 -5.48
C VAL A 50 -3.27 4.32 -4.76
N HIS A 51 -4.34 4.07 -5.51
CA HIS A 51 -5.66 3.84 -4.92
C HIS A 51 -5.77 2.38 -4.45
N VAL A 52 -6.17 2.19 -3.18
CA VAL A 52 -6.52 0.87 -2.64
C VAL A 52 -8.04 0.77 -2.62
N PRO A 53 -8.65 -0.10 -3.43
CA PRO A 53 -10.11 -0.26 -3.46
C PRO A 53 -10.67 -0.62 -2.08
N ASP A 54 -11.88 -0.17 -1.80
CA ASP A 54 -12.53 -0.46 -0.51
C ASP A 54 -13.03 -1.90 -0.40
N ASP A 55 -13.37 -2.51 -1.54
CA ASP A 55 -13.81 -3.89 -1.75
C ASP A 55 -12.65 -4.86 -2.03
N ALA A 56 -11.39 -4.41 -1.95
CA ALA A 56 -10.23 -5.26 -2.24
C ALA A 56 -10.12 -6.52 -1.36
N MET A 57 -10.84 -6.57 -0.24
CA MET A 57 -10.92 -7.70 0.68
C MET A 57 -12.30 -8.37 0.73
N ASP A 58 -13.22 -8.02 -0.18
CA ASP A 58 -14.55 -8.61 -0.23
C ASP A 58 -14.49 -10.09 -0.63
N GLU A 59 -15.56 -10.83 -0.30
CA GLU A 59 -15.63 -12.29 -0.49
C GLU A 59 -16.01 -12.69 -1.92
N ASP A 60 -16.13 -11.72 -2.83
CA ASP A 60 -16.46 -11.96 -4.23
C ASP A 60 -15.38 -12.83 -4.88
N ILE A 61 -15.82 -13.91 -5.52
CA ILE A 61 -14.93 -14.94 -6.09
C ILE A 61 -14.85 -14.85 -7.61
N GLU A 62 -15.72 -14.05 -8.22
CA GLU A 62 -15.79 -13.80 -9.65
C GLU A 62 -14.45 -13.26 -10.16
N GLU A 63 -14.00 -13.78 -11.30
CA GLU A 63 -12.73 -13.35 -11.93
C GLU A 63 -12.70 -11.83 -12.15
N SER A 64 -13.82 -11.25 -12.58
CA SER A 64 -13.96 -9.81 -12.82
C SER A 64 -13.90 -8.95 -11.56
N ALA A 65 -14.19 -9.51 -10.38
CA ALA A 65 -14.05 -8.81 -9.11
C ALA A 65 -12.61 -8.87 -8.57
N ARG A 66 -11.79 -9.80 -9.09
CA ARG A 66 -10.44 -10.07 -8.57
C ARG A 66 -9.30 -9.69 -9.52
N PHE A 67 -9.58 -9.64 -10.83
CA PHE A 67 -8.60 -9.34 -11.86
C PHE A 67 -9.21 -8.39 -12.88
N TYR A 68 -8.79 -7.13 -12.82
CA TYR A 68 -9.21 -6.07 -13.73
C TYR A 68 -8.10 -5.01 -13.82
N GLU A 69 -8.17 -4.19 -14.86
CA GLU A 69 -7.34 -3.00 -15.05
C GLU A 69 -8.30 -1.81 -15.16
N GLU A 70 -8.13 -0.81 -14.30
CA GLU A 70 -8.88 0.45 -14.37
C GLU A 70 -8.02 1.53 -15.00
N ASP A 71 -8.67 2.46 -15.71
CA ASP A 71 -7.99 3.66 -16.18
C ASP A 71 -7.60 4.53 -14.97
N ASN A 72 -6.35 5.00 -14.97
CA ASN A 72 -5.73 5.76 -13.88
C ASN A 72 -6.23 7.22 -13.81
#